data_AF-A0AAD8MUT1-F1
#
_entry.id   AF-A0AAD8MUT1-F1
#
_cell.length_a   1.000
_cell.length_b   1.000
_cell.length_c   1.000
_cell.angle_alpha   90.00
_cell.angle_beta   90.00
_cell.angle_gamma   90.00
#
_symmetry.space_group_name_H-M   'P 1'
#
loop_
_entity.id
_entity.type
_entity.pdbx_description
1 polymer ?
#
loop_
_entity_poly.entity_id
_entity_poly.type
_entity_poly.pdbx_seq_one_letter_code
_entity_poly.pdbx_strand_id
1 'polypeptide(L)'
;MIPDGRMVLALIGRTPNKDYCIYQLLKKSLQDMLAEEDIYSFDLPLYHPNTSELYAIIEYEASFHIDRLETFHINWDMRDEDEIIKSGESSGKFIVKIVRAAMESLLASHFENTCMDKIFERYVMQATEQLSRTKIDGFNIVVSLTRKYNN
;
A
#
# COMPACT_ATOMS: atom_id res chain seq x y z
N MET A 1 -25.22 9.31 -2.55
CA MET A 1 -25.94 8.07 -2.17
C MET A 1 -27.34 8.45 -1.72
N ILE A 2 -28.32 7.56 -1.94
CA ILE A 2 -29.67 7.77 -1.38
C ILE A 2 -29.61 7.79 0.16
N PRO A 3 -30.56 8.46 0.85
CA PRO A 3 -30.70 8.35 2.30
C PRO A 3 -30.74 6.88 2.74
N ASP A 4 -30.11 6.57 3.87
CA ASP A 4 -29.89 5.19 4.39
C ASP A 4 -29.07 4.25 3.49
N GLY A 5 -28.56 4.74 2.36
CA GLY A 5 -27.59 4.01 1.55
C GLY A 5 -26.32 3.75 2.36
N ARG A 6 -25.70 2.58 2.15
CA ARG A 6 -24.47 2.19 2.86
C ARG A 6 -23.24 2.12 1.96
N MET A 7 -22.09 2.40 2.55
CA MET A 7 -20.78 2.32 1.91
C MET A 7 -19.84 1.54 2.82
N VAL A 8 -19.04 0.64 2.24
CA VAL A 8 -17.94 -0.02 2.94
C VAL A 8 -16.66 0.35 2.20
N LEU A 9 -15.71 0.96 2.91
CA LEU A 9 -14.41 1.32 2.38
C LEU A 9 -13.33 0.47 3.04
N ALA A 10 -12.42 -0.07 2.24
CA ALA A 10 -11.22 -0.75 2.70
C ALA A 10 -10.00 0.02 2.18
N LEU A 11 -9.14 0.46 3.10
CA LEU A 11 -8.03 1.36 2.83
C LEU A 11 -6.75 0.77 3.42
N ILE A 12 -5.64 0.92 2.71
CA ILE A 12 -4.31 0.73 3.31
C ILE A 12 -4.05 1.95 4.18
N GLY A 13 -3.87 1.73 5.47
CA GLY A 13 -3.58 2.78 6.44
C GLY A 13 -2.16 2.69 6.98
N ARG A 14 -1.88 3.51 7.99
CA ARG A 14 -0.65 3.46 8.77
C ARG A 14 -0.93 3.47 10.26
N THR A 15 -0.07 2.81 11.01
CA THR A 15 0.02 3.01 12.47
C THR A 15 1.10 4.06 12.76
N PRO A 16 0.97 4.89 13.81
CA PRO A 16 1.98 5.89 14.15
C PRO A 16 3.39 5.34 14.40
N ASN A 17 3.50 4.05 14.79
CA ASN A 17 4.74 3.46 15.30
C ASN A 17 5.35 2.38 14.38
N LYS A 18 4.78 2.15 13.18
CA LYS A 18 5.35 1.20 12.21
C LYS A 18 5.51 1.87 10.86
N ASP A 19 6.76 2.14 10.54
CA ASP A 19 7.16 2.74 9.28
C ASP A 19 7.38 1.71 8.16
N TYR A 20 7.51 0.41 8.47
CA TYR A 20 7.87 -0.60 7.47
C TYR A 20 6.75 -0.86 6.46
N CYS A 21 6.76 -0.04 5.43
CA CYS A 21 5.85 -0.08 4.31
C CYS A 21 6.59 -0.62 3.09
N ILE A 22 5.92 -1.43 2.27
CA ILE A 22 6.50 -1.99 1.03
C ILE A 22 7.05 -0.89 0.11
N TYR A 23 6.47 0.31 0.16
CA TYR A 23 6.88 1.46 -0.62
C TYR A 23 8.19 2.09 -0.14
N GLN A 24 8.62 1.86 1.11
CA GLN A 24 9.94 2.30 1.57
C GLN A 24 11.07 1.50 0.91
N LEU A 25 10.85 0.20 0.71
CA LEU A 25 11.79 -0.65 -0.03
C LEU A 25 11.80 -0.29 -1.52
N LEU A 26 10.64 0.07 -2.09
CA LEU A 26 10.57 0.61 -3.45
C LEU A 26 11.38 1.91 -3.56
N LYS A 27 11.17 2.86 -2.63
CA LYS A 27 11.94 4.11 -2.56
C LYS A 27 13.44 3.84 -2.49
N LYS A 28 13.88 2.94 -1.60
CA LYS A 28 15.30 2.57 -1.48
C LYS A 28 15.84 1.97 -2.78
N SER A 29 15.05 1.15 -3.47
CA SER A 29 15.44 0.57 -4.77
C SER A 29 15.57 1.61 -5.87
N LEU A 30 14.70 2.62 -5.87
CA LEU A 30 14.79 3.77 -6.76
C LEU A 30 16.04 4.61 -6.45
N GLN A 31 16.29 4.92 -5.18
CA GLN A 31 17.46 5.68 -4.73
C GLN A 31 18.80 4.99 -5.06
N ASP A 32 18.83 3.66 -5.02
CA ASP A 32 20.02 2.88 -5.42
C ASP A 32 20.32 2.97 -6.93
N MET A 33 19.34 3.33 -7.76
CA MET A 33 19.38 3.15 -9.21
C MET A 33 19.22 4.44 -10.03
N LEU A 34 18.65 5.50 -9.44
CA LEU A 34 18.36 6.77 -10.11
C LEU A 34 19.19 7.91 -9.52
N ALA A 35 19.33 9.01 -10.27
CA ALA A 35 19.97 10.22 -9.76
C ALA A 35 19.11 10.87 -8.67
N GLU A 36 19.73 11.58 -7.72
CA GLU A 36 18.99 12.24 -6.64
C GLU A 36 17.93 13.22 -7.17
N GLU A 37 18.25 13.96 -8.23
CA GLU A 37 17.35 14.89 -8.90
C GLU A 37 16.09 14.22 -9.45
N ASP A 38 16.22 13.02 -10.03
CA ASP A 38 15.09 12.22 -10.49
C ASP A 38 14.22 11.81 -9.29
N ILE A 39 14.83 11.36 -8.19
CA ILE A 39 14.11 10.98 -6.98
C ILE A 39 13.35 12.16 -6.37
N TYR A 40 13.94 13.35 -6.33
CA TYR A 40 13.28 14.56 -5.82
C TYR A 40 12.18 15.09 -6.75
N SER A 41 12.19 14.71 -8.03
CA SER A 41 11.15 15.09 -8.98
C SER A 41 9.87 14.27 -8.88
N PHE A 42 9.90 13.13 -8.18
CA PHE A 42 8.79 12.18 -8.12
C PHE A 42 8.17 12.09 -6.73
N ASP A 43 6.89 12.43 -6.64
CA ASP A 43 6.05 12.15 -5.48
C ASP A 43 5.12 10.96 -5.76
N LEU A 44 5.05 10.03 -4.80
CA LEU A 44 4.15 8.89 -4.90
C LEU A 44 2.71 9.37 -4.59
N PRO A 45 1.74 9.21 -5.51
CA PRO A 45 0.36 9.67 -5.32
C PRO A 45 -0.44 8.68 -4.44
N LEU A 46 0.14 8.29 -3.30
CA LEU A 46 -0.44 7.37 -2.34
C LEU A 46 -0.36 7.98 -0.95
N TYR A 47 -1.52 8.04 -0.30
CA TYR A 47 -1.62 8.48 1.09
C TYR A 47 -2.22 7.36 1.93
N HIS A 48 -1.50 6.99 3.00
CA HIS A 48 -1.97 6.00 3.97
C HIS A 48 -2.45 6.74 5.22
N PRO A 49 -3.78 6.90 5.42
CA PRO A 49 -4.30 7.58 6.59
C PRO A 49 -4.09 6.73 7.84
N ASN A 50 -3.97 7.38 9.00
CA ASN A 50 -4.27 6.72 10.26
C ASN A 50 -5.77 6.79 10.57
N THR A 51 -6.22 6.03 11.56
CA THR A 51 -7.65 5.98 11.92
C THR A 51 -8.19 7.33 12.38
N SER A 52 -7.42 8.10 13.15
CA SER A 52 -7.84 9.43 13.63
C SER A 52 -8.03 10.43 12.48
N GLU A 53 -7.13 10.43 11.49
CA GLU A 53 -7.25 11.24 10.27
C GLU A 53 -8.52 10.88 9.50
N LEU A 54 -8.77 9.58 9.30
CA LEU A 54 -9.97 9.11 8.59
C LEU A 54 -11.25 9.51 9.33
N TYR A 55 -11.31 9.30 10.64
CA TYR A 55 -12.43 9.73 11.49
C TYR A 55 -12.68 11.23 11.38
N ALA A 56 -11.63 12.04 11.50
CA ALA A 56 -11.75 13.50 11.46
C ALA A 56 -12.30 13.98 10.10
N ILE A 57 -11.87 13.38 9.00
CA ILE A 57 -12.35 13.74 7.65
C ILE A 57 -13.83 13.39 7.48
N ILE A 58 -14.26 12.21 7.93
CA ILE A 58 -15.66 11.77 7.81
C ILE A 58 -16.57 12.66 8.66
N GLU A 59 -16.16 12.96 9.90
CA GLU A 59 -16.91 13.85 10.77
C GLU A 59 -16.97 15.29 10.23
N TYR A 60 -15.85 15.79 9.68
CA TYR A 60 -15.78 17.11 9.08
C TYR A 60 -16.68 17.26 7.84
N GLU A 61 -16.67 16.26 6.95
CA GLU A 61 -17.53 16.26 5.75
C GLU A 61 -19.01 16.10 6.12
N ALA A 62 -19.29 15.44 7.26
CA ALA A 62 -20.58 15.40 7.94
C ALA A 62 -21.74 14.73 7.20
N SER A 63 -21.55 14.16 6.00
CA SER A 63 -22.65 13.50 5.27
C SER A 63 -22.97 12.08 5.73
N PHE A 64 -22.10 11.43 6.50
CA PHE A 64 -22.20 10.01 6.80
C PHE A 64 -22.16 9.74 8.31
N HIS A 65 -22.91 8.75 8.76
CA HIS A 65 -22.73 8.12 10.05
C HIS A 65 -21.70 7.01 9.94
N ILE A 66 -20.79 6.90 10.90
CA ILE A 66 -19.85 5.79 11.00
C ILE A 66 -20.52 4.67 11.79
N ASP A 67 -20.86 3.58 11.10
CA ASP A 67 -21.51 2.42 11.72
C ASP A 67 -20.49 1.53 12.43
N ARG A 68 -19.34 1.32 11.79
CA ARG A 68 -18.25 0.47 12.29
C ARG A 68 -16.95 0.88 11.64
N LEU A 69 -15.86 0.89 12.40
CA LEU A 69 -14.52 1.01 11.89
C LEU A 69 -13.64 -0.04 12.55
N GLU A 70 -12.92 -0.80 11.73
CA GLU A 70 -12.03 -1.85 12.17
C GLU A 70 -10.67 -1.72 11.53
N THR A 71 -9.68 -2.30 12.19
CA THR A 71 -8.31 -2.30 11.71
C THR A 71 -7.71 -3.68 11.86
N PHE A 72 -6.90 -4.08 10.90
CA PHE A 72 -6.20 -5.36 10.94
C PHE A 72 -4.90 -5.30 10.15
N HIS A 73 -4.02 -6.24 10.45
CA HIS A 73 -2.80 -6.45 9.69
C HIS A 73 -2.99 -7.59 8.70
N ILE A 74 -2.48 -7.42 7.48
CA ILE A 74 -2.39 -8.48 6.48
C ILE A 74 -0.92 -8.75 6.17
N ASN A 75 -0.57 -10.02 5.97
CA ASN A 75 0.72 -10.37 5.38
C ASN A 75 0.69 -10.00 3.88
N TRP A 76 1.76 -9.37 3.38
CA TRP A 76 1.87 -9.05 1.95
C TRP A 76 2.12 -10.27 1.09
N ASP A 77 2.72 -11.34 1.63
CA ASP A 77 2.62 -12.65 0.98
C ASP A 77 1.25 -13.24 1.29
N MET A 78 0.29 -12.93 0.42
CA MET A 78 -1.12 -13.30 0.54
C MET A 78 -1.40 -14.77 0.17
N ARG A 79 -0.37 -15.50 -0.26
CA ARG A 79 -0.47 -16.92 -0.61
C ARG A 79 -0.58 -17.78 0.63
N ASP A 80 -1.31 -18.89 0.51
CA ASP A 80 -1.29 -19.94 1.53
C ASP A 80 -0.03 -20.83 1.39
N GLU A 81 0.17 -21.73 2.37
CA GLU A 81 1.35 -22.61 2.38
C GLU A 81 1.42 -23.52 1.15
N ASP A 82 0.26 -24.02 0.68
CA ASP A 82 0.17 -24.89 -0.49
C ASP A 82 0.54 -24.14 -1.78
N GLU A 83 0.09 -22.90 -1.93
CA GLU A 83 0.42 -22.01 -3.05
C GLU A 83 1.90 -21.63 -3.06
N ILE A 84 2.48 -21.37 -1.88
CA ILE A 84 3.92 -21.11 -1.76
C ILE A 84 4.71 -22.35 -2.22
N ILE A 85 4.35 -23.54 -1.73
CA ILE A 85 5.02 -24.80 -2.09
C ILE A 85 4.88 -25.09 -3.59
N LYS A 86 3.66 -24.97 -4.13
CA LYS A 86 3.38 -25.26 -5.56
C LYS A 86 4.09 -24.29 -6.49
N SER A 87 4.14 -23.00 -6.14
CA SER A 87 4.77 -22.00 -7.00
C SER A 87 6.30 -22.10 -7.01
N GLY A 88 6.90 -22.52 -5.88
CA GLY A 88 8.35 -22.49 -5.68
C GLY A 88 8.95 -21.08 -5.72
N GLU A 89 8.11 -20.04 -5.77
CA GLU A 89 8.52 -18.64 -5.87
C GLU A 89 8.70 -18.03 -4.48
N SER A 90 9.84 -17.35 -4.27
CA SER A 90 10.11 -16.67 -3.00
C SER A 90 9.07 -15.59 -2.70
N SER A 91 8.72 -15.44 -1.43
CA SER A 91 7.81 -14.40 -0.93
C SER A 91 8.21 -13.00 -1.38
N GLY A 92 9.51 -12.68 -1.39
CA GLY A 92 10.00 -11.39 -1.86
C GLY A 92 9.67 -11.13 -3.33
N LYS A 93 9.83 -12.13 -4.19
CA LYS A 93 9.50 -12.00 -5.62
C LYS A 93 8.00 -11.88 -5.85
N PHE A 94 7.18 -12.63 -5.11
CA PHE A 94 5.73 -12.54 -5.18
C PHE A 94 5.22 -11.14 -4.77
N ILE A 95 5.67 -10.64 -3.61
CA ILE A 95 5.30 -9.30 -3.11
C ILE A 95 5.69 -8.22 -4.12
N VAL A 96 6.91 -8.27 -4.65
CA VAL A 96 7.39 -7.27 -5.62
C VAL A 96 6.59 -7.31 -6.91
N LYS A 97 6.11 -8.47 -7.37
CA LYS A 97 5.21 -8.54 -8.54
C LYS A 97 3.90 -7.79 -8.31
N ILE A 98 3.30 -7.89 -7.12
CA ILE A 98 2.07 -7.16 -6.78
C ILE A 98 2.32 -5.65 -6.88
N VAL A 99 3.42 -5.18 -6.30
CA VAL A 99 3.77 -3.75 -6.31
C VAL A 99 4.13 -3.28 -7.71
N ARG A 100 4.86 -4.10 -8.48
CA ARG A 100 5.21 -3.84 -9.88
C ARG A 100 3.95 -3.65 -10.73
N ALA A 101 2.98 -4.56 -10.60
CA ALA A 101 1.70 -4.44 -11.31
C ALA A 101 0.95 -3.13 -10.99
N ALA A 102 1.06 -2.63 -9.76
CA ALA A 102 0.40 -1.39 -9.37
C ALA A 102 1.18 -0.12 -9.78
N MET A 103 2.52 -0.14 -9.69
CA MET A 103 3.35 1.06 -9.73
C MET A 103 4.18 1.22 -11.00
N GLU A 104 4.45 0.15 -11.74
CA GLU A 104 5.38 0.19 -12.88
C GLU A 104 4.96 1.20 -13.94
N SER A 105 3.68 1.24 -14.32
CA SER A 105 3.19 2.17 -15.34
C SER A 105 3.41 3.64 -14.94
N LEU A 106 3.20 3.96 -13.66
CA LEU A 106 3.43 5.29 -13.11
C LEU A 106 4.93 5.65 -13.12
N LEU A 107 5.78 4.76 -12.61
CA LEU A 107 7.23 4.96 -12.56
C LEU A 107 7.82 5.06 -13.97
N ALA A 108 7.39 4.18 -14.87
CA ALA A 108 7.75 4.18 -16.28
C ALA A 108 7.34 5.48 -16.98
N SER A 109 6.16 6.00 -16.70
CA SER A 109 5.71 7.27 -17.28
C SER A 109 6.51 8.47 -16.78
N HIS A 110 6.92 8.47 -15.50
CA HIS A 110 7.67 9.57 -14.91
C HIS A 110 9.15 9.54 -15.27
N PHE A 111 9.77 8.37 -15.22
CA PHE A 111 11.20 8.15 -15.48
C PHE A 111 11.47 7.70 -16.93
N GLU A 112 10.57 7.96 -17.87
CA GLU A 112 10.72 7.67 -19.31
C GLU A 112 11.13 6.21 -19.63
N ASN A 113 10.50 5.24 -18.98
CA ASN A 113 10.78 3.80 -19.07
C ASN A 113 12.22 3.40 -18.70
N THR A 114 12.96 4.25 -17.98
CA THR A 114 14.37 3.96 -17.68
C THR A 114 14.49 2.76 -16.74
N CYS A 115 15.03 1.65 -17.25
CA CYS A 115 15.58 0.55 -16.45
C CYS A 115 14.62 -0.10 -15.42
N MET A 116 13.31 -0.08 -15.66
CA MET A 116 12.30 -0.61 -14.71
C MET A 116 12.58 -2.06 -14.31
N ASP A 117 12.99 -2.91 -15.24
CA ASP A 117 13.36 -4.30 -14.94
C ASP A 117 14.43 -4.39 -13.85
N LYS A 118 15.52 -3.63 -13.96
CA LYS A 118 16.61 -3.69 -12.97
C LYS A 118 16.21 -3.05 -11.64
N ILE A 119 15.37 -2.01 -11.67
CA ILE A 119 14.83 -1.40 -10.45
C ILE A 119 14.00 -2.45 -9.68
N PHE A 120 13.13 -3.18 -10.37
CA PHE A 120 12.33 -4.22 -9.74
C PHE A 120 13.15 -5.46 -9.34
N GLU A 121 14.20 -5.83 -10.07
CA GLU A 121 15.16 -6.85 -9.62
C GLU A 121 15.87 -6.43 -8.32
N ARG A 122 16.33 -5.17 -8.24
CA ARG A 122 16.90 -4.61 -7.02
C ARG A 122 15.90 -4.64 -5.87
N TYR A 123 14.64 -4.34 -6.16
CA TYR A 123 13.56 -4.41 -5.18
C TYR A 123 13.31 -5.82 -4.68
N VAL A 124 13.37 -6.85 -5.54
CA VAL A 124 13.29 -8.26 -5.11
C VAL A 124 14.40 -8.59 -4.11
N MET A 125 15.63 -8.12 -4.33
CA MET A 125 16.74 -8.35 -3.40
C MET A 125 16.46 -7.72 -2.03
N GLN A 126 16.03 -6.44 -2.01
CA GLN A 126 15.74 -5.72 -0.77
C GLN A 126 14.54 -6.32 -0.02
N ALA A 127 13.48 -6.72 -0.73
CA ALA A 127 12.33 -7.39 -0.14
C ALA A 127 12.71 -8.75 0.45
N THR A 128 13.55 -9.53 -0.24
CA THR A 128 14.02 -10.83 0.24
C THR A 128 14.90 -10.68 1.49
N GLU A 129 15.81 -9.70 1.51
CA GLU A 129 16.62 -9.37 2.69
C GLU A 129 15.73 -8.97 3.88
N GLN A 130 14.71 -8.14 3.64
CA GLN A 130 13.79 -7.72 4.69
C GLN A 130 13.02 -8.89 5.29
N LEU A 131 12.48 -9.77 4.43
CA LEU A 131 11.74 -10.97 4.84
C LEU A 131 12.59 -11.97 5.63
N SER A 132 13.91 -11.98 5.43
CA SER A 132 14.82 -12.79 6.23
C SER A 132 14.92 -12.32 7.70
N ARG A 133 14.56 -11.06 7.97
CA ARG A 133 14.64 -10.42 9.29
C ARG A 133 13.28 -10.29 9.97
N THR A 134 12.27 -9.88 9.22
CA THR A 134 10.92 -9.60 9.73
C THR A 134 9.88 -9.76 8.65
N LYS A 135 8.64 -10.02 9.05
CA LYS A 135 7.51 -10.03 8.13
C LYS A 135 7.25 -8.65 7.56
N ILE A 136 6.70 -8.64 6.35
CA ILE A 136 6.21 -7.44 5.67
C ILE A 136 4.69 -7.46 5.80
N ASP A 137 4.16 -6.63 6.70
CA ASP A 137 2.72 -6.57 6.99
C ASP A 137 2.13 -5.22 6.57
N GLY A 138 0.94 -5.24 5.97
CA GLY A 138 0.14 -4.05 5.66
C GLY A 138 -0.88 -3.78 6.76
N PHE A 139 -0.98 -2.53 7.22
CA PHE A 139 -2.07 -2.10 8.08
C PHE A 139 -3.26 -1.65 7.23
N ASN A 140 -4.45 -2.16 7.53
CA ASN A 140 -5.66 -1.85 6.79
C ASN A 140 -6.72 -1.32 7.74
N ILE A 141 -7.54 -0.41 7.21
CA ILE A 141 -8.70 0.17 7.87
C ILE A 141 -9.92 -0.19 7.03
N VAL A 142 -10.94 -0.76 7.66
CA VAL A 142 -12.24 -0.98 7.05
C VAL A 142 -13.28 -0.16 7.79
N VAL A 143 -14.03 0.67 7.06
CA VAL A 143 -15.09 1.50 7.63
C VAL A 143 -16.41 1.26 6.91
N SER A 144 -17.48 1.07 7.69
CA SER A 144 -18.86 1.03 7.22
C SER A 144 -19.53 2.36 7.55
N LEU A 145 -20.20 2.93 6.56
CA LEU A 145 -20.83 4.23 6.60
C LEU A 145 -22.28 4.15 6.13
N THR A 146 -23.16 4.91 6.76
CA THR A 146 -24.55 5.10 6.31
C THR A 146 -24.80 6.58 5.98
N ARG A 147 -25.40 6.85 4.82
CA ARG A 147 -25.70 8.21 4.36
C ARG A 147 -26.77 8.85 5.22
N LYS A 148 -26.48 10.04 5.78
CA LYS A 148 -27.44 10.83 6.55
C LYS A 148 -28.57 11.35 5.68
N TYR A 149 -29.71 11.61 6.32
CA TYR A 149 -30.76 12.46 5.75
C TYR A 149 -30.24 13.89 5.70
N ASN A 150 -30.26 14.49 4.50
CA ASN A 150 -30.13 15.95 4.41
C ASN A 150 -31.52 16.52 4.75
N ASN A 151 -31.67 17.18 5.90
CA ASN A 151 -32.81 18.06 6.14
C ASN A 151 -32.67 19.33 5.30
#